data_AF-A0AAP9HDE6-F1
#
_entry.id   AF-A0AAP9HDE6-F1
#
_cell.length_a   1.000
_cell.length_b   1.000
_cell.length_c   1.000
_cell.angle_alpha   90.00
_cell.angle_beta   90.00
_cell.angle_gamma   90.00
#
_symmetry.space_group_name_H-M   'P 1'
#
loop_
_entity.id
_entity.type
_entity.pdbx_description
1 polymer ?
#
loop_
_entity_poly.entity_id
_entity_poly.type
_entity_poly.pdbx_seq_one_letter_code
_entity_poly.pdbx_strand_id
1 'polypeptide(L)'
;MSKINHEFFGEIDTEKGVDEQFGEKLDDVRVLWEEEYNGIMTTLWYDSGYEFKVGVLDTFAEFLRNSENYFEKAKEALKCYLKVDDEYIVFHKEELELDISDEICEFVEQMKIEEISLWAGENLISVDFMINPEESDQILCVKFNDSLEVESVDWES
;
A
#
# COMPACT_ATOMS: atom_id res chain seq x y z
N MET A 1 13.83 12.97 17.81
CA MET A 1 14.26 14.00 16.83
C MET A 1 13.03 14.35 16.05
N SER A 2 12.60 15.61 16.01
CA SER A 2 11.34 15.96 15.34
C SER A 2 11.49 16.03 13.82
N LYS A 3 12.58 16.64 13.34
CA LYS A 3 12.85 16.85 11.91
C LYS A 3 14.00 15.99 11.39
N ILE A 4 13.81 15.41 10.22
CA ILE A 4 14.76 14.52 9.53
C ILE A 4 14.85 14.95 8.08
N ASN A 5 16.04 14.99 7.49
CA ASN A 5 16.22 15.18 6.06
C ASN A 5 16.62 13.85 5.43
N HIS A 6 15.83 13.37 4.48
CA HIS A 6 16.06 12.15 3.72
C HIS A 6 16.28 12.48 2.23
N GLU A 7 17.16 11.75 1.55
CA GLU A 7 17.48 12.01 0.14
C GLU A 7 16.24 11.88 -0.76
N PHE A 8 15.38 10.90 -0.48
CA PHE A 8 14.19 10.64 -1.26
C PHE A 8 12.98 11.47 -0.80
N PHE A 9 12.71 11.52 0.51
CA PHE A 9 11.49 12.11 1.05
C PHE A 9 11.62 13.61 1.41
N GLY A 10 12.82 14.18 1.32
CA GLY A 10 13.07 15.55 1.73
C GLY A 10 13.01 15.75 3.24
N GLU A 11 12.52 16.90 3.70
CA GLU A 11 12.35 17.19 5.13
C GLU A 11 11.05 16.52 5.64
N ILE A 12 11.21 15.62 6.61
CA ILE A 12 10.13 14.96 7.34
C ILE A 12 10.05 15.55 8.76
N ASP A 13 8.85 15.93 9.20
CA ASP A 13 8.58 16.39 10.58
C ASP A 13 7.65 15.41 11.31
N THR A 14 8.22 14.55 12.15
CA THR A 14 7.49 13.54 12.94
C THR A 14 6.55 14.16 14.00
N GLU A 15 6.71 15.44 14.32
CA GLU A 15 5.83 16.16 15.26
C GLU A 15 4.69 16.92 14.55
N LYS A 16 4.72 17.02 13.22
CA LYS A 16 3.72 17.74 12.42
C LYS A 16 3.42 17.00 11.13
N GLY A 17 2.29 16.31 11.09
CA GLY A 17 1.83 15.69 9.85
C GLY A 17 1.41 16.71 8.80
N VAL A 18 1.46 16.32 7.53
CA VAL A 18 0.96 17.12 6.40
C VAL A 18 -0.56 17.22 6.39
N ASP A 19 -1.23 16.21 6.97
CA ASP A 19 -2.68 16.10 7.20
C ASP A 19 -3.21 17.11 8.23
N GLU A 20 -2.36 17.61 9.13
CA GLU A 20 -2.73 18.64 10.11
C GLU A 20 -3.18 19.97 9.46
N GLN A 21 -2.94 20.16 8.15
CA GLN A 21 -3.43 21.31 7.39
C GLN A 21 -4.93 21.23 7.04
N PHE A 22 -5.56 20.04 7.13
CA PHE A 22 -6.91 19.79 6.59
C PHE A 22 -8.00 19.47 7.62
N GLY A 23 -7.68 19.45 8.92
CA GLY A 23 -8.66 19.82 9.95
C GLY A 23 -9.09 18.76 10.96
N GLU A 24 -8.56 17.53 10.93
CA GLU A 24 -8.73 16.57 12.03
C GLU A 24 -7.39 15.93 12.38
N LYS A 25 -6.92 16.12 13.62
CA LYS A 25 -5.78 15.37 14.14
C LYS A 25 -6.29 13.98 14.52
N LEU A 26 -5.82 12.96 13.81
CA LEU A 26 -5.78 11.63 14.38
C LEU A 26 -4.70 11.67 15.48
N ASP A 27 -5.10 11.52 16.75
CA ASP A 27 -4.17 11.75 17.88
C ASP A 27 -2.96 10.79 17.83
N ASP A 28 -3.16 9.58 17.30
CA ASP A 28 -2.18 8.50 17.32
C ASP A 28 -1.49 8.26 15.96
N VAL A 29 -2.09 8.64 14.82
CA VAL A 29 -1.54 8.39 13.47
C VAL A 29 -1.40 9.70 12.70
N ARG A 30 -0.33 9.85 11.92
CA ARG A 30 -0.02 11.09 11.18
C ARG A 30 0.46 10.76 9.77
N VAL A 31 0.13 11.61 8.81
CA VAL A 31 0.73 11.54 7.47
C VAL A 31 1.98 12.40 7.46
N LEU A 32 3.15 11.81 7.27
CA LEU A 32 4.42 12.54 7.27
C LEU A 32 4.82 13.03 5.88
N TRP A 33 4.36 12.35 4.84
CA TRP A 33 4.63 12.65 3.44
C TRP A 33 3.54 12.00 2.58
N GLU A 34 3.16 12.66 1.49
CA GLU A 34 2.13 12.19 0.56
C GLU A 34 2.47 12.76 -0.83
N GLU A 35 2.51 11.89 -1.84
CA GLU A 35 2.73 12.29 -3.23
C GLU A 35 2.12 11.26 -4.18
N GLU A 36 1.73 11.71 -5.37
CA GLU A 36 1.41 10.82 -6.49
C GLU A 36 2.71 10.32 -7.14
N TYR A 37 3.19 9.16 -6.70
CA TYR A 37 4.40 8.53 -7.21
C TYR A 37 4.09 7.63 -8.41
N ASN A 38 4.62 7.96 -9.58
CA ASN A 38 4.34 7.24 -10.84
C ASN A 38 2.83 7.08 -11.17
N GLY A 39 2.00 8.03 -10.73
CA GLY A 39 0.55 7.98 -10.95
C GLY A 39 -0.23 7.21 -9.87
N ILE A 40 0.44 6.76 -8.80
CA ILE A 40 -0.15 6.02 -7.69
C ILE A 40 -0.05 6.87 -6.42
N MET A 41 -1.16 7.03 -5.69
CA MET A 41 -1.12 7.75 -4.41
C MET A 41 -0.21 6.98 -3.45
N THR A 42 0.79 7.66 -2.90
CA THR A 42 1.74 7.07 -1.96
C THR A 42 1.80 7.89 -0.69
N THR A 43 1.55 7.22 0.43
CA THR A 43 1.37 7.88 1.73
C THR A 43 2.35 7.31 2.75
N LEU A 44 3.13 8.18 3.40
CA LEU A 44 3.99 7.82 4.53
C LEU A 44 3.24 8.07 5.83
N TRP A 45 2.79 6.99 6.45
CA TRP A 45 2.09 6.98 7.72
C TRP A 45 3.06 6.80 8.88
N TYR A 46 2.74 7.47 9.99
CA TYR A 46 3.46 7.34 11.24
C TYR A 46 2.50 7.23 12.42
N ASP A 47 2.53 6.08 13.08
CA ASP A 47 1.93 5.90 14.38
C ASP A 47 2.87 6.49 15.45
N SER A 48 2.41 7.56 16.09
CA SER A 48 3.13 8.30 17.12
C SER A 48 3.37 7.50 18.42
N GLY A 49 2.73 6.34 18.58
CA GLY A 49 3.00 5.36 19.61
C GLY A 49 4.29 4.56 19.42
N TYR A 50 4.90 4.61 18.22
CA TYR A 50 6.13 3.89 17.89
C TYR A 50 7.36 4.81 17.81
N GLU A 51 8.54 4.22 18.04
CA GLU A 51 9.80 4.94 17.84
C GLU A 51 10.12 5.04 16.34
N PHE A 52 10.19 6.27 15.83
CA PHE A 52 10.59 6.53 14.45
C PHE A 52 12.06 6.14 14.21
N LYS A 53 12.29 5.13 13.36
CA LYS A 53 13.63 4.70 12.94
C LYS A 53 13.96 5.29 11.58
N VAL A 54 14.93 6.20 11.52
CA VAL A 54 15.35 6.85 10.26
C VAL A 54 15.66 5.84 9.15
N GLY A 55 16.27 4.69 9.49
CA GLY A 55 16.60 3.66 8.50
C GLY A 55 15.40 3.01 7.80
N VAL A 56 14.17 3.15 8.33
CA VAL A 56 12.97 2.68 7.63
C VAL A 56 12.74 3.45 6.32
N LEU A 57 13.15 4.73 6.28
CA LEU A 57 13.03 5.56 5.09
C LEU A 57 13.93 5.06 3.95
N ASP A 58 15.07 4.46 4.27
CA ASP A 58 15.95 3.86 3.25
C ASP A 58 15.24 2.65 2.60
N THR A 59 14.61 1.79 3.40
CA THR A 59 13.82 0.64 2.93
C THR A 59 12.64 1.08 2.06
N PHE A 60 11.88 2.08 2.51
CA PHE A 60 10.76 2.61 1.72
C PHE A 60 11.22 3.26 0.41
N ALA A 61 12.32 4.01 0.43
CA ALA A 61 12.88 4.57 -0.78
C ALA A 61 13.43 3.49 -1.73
N GLU A 62 14.00 2.41 -1.22
CA GLU A 62 14.41 1.24 -2.02
C GLU A 62 13.20 0.59 -2.70
N PHE A 63 12.12 0.39 -1.96
CA PHE A 63 10.87 -0.12 -2.51
C PHE A 63 10.35 0.76 -3.65
N LEU A 64 10.19 2.06 -3.42
CA LEU A 64 9.65 2.98 -4.42
C LEU A 64 10.54 3.09 -5.66
N ARG A 65 11.86 3.20 -5.48
CA ARG A 65 12.83 3.26 -6.60
C ARG A 65 12.82 2.01 -7.48
N ASN A 66 12.42 0.86 -6.93
CA ASN A 66 12.34 -0.41 -7.64
C ASN A 66 10.89 -0.95 -7.68
N SER A 67 9.91 -0.05 -7.60
CA SER A 67 8.48 -0.34 -7.43
C SER A 67 7.96 -1.37 -8.41
N GLU A 68 8.28 -1.24 -9.71
CA GLU A 68 7.89 -2.20 -10.74
C GLU A 68 8.27 -3.66 -10.41
N ASN A 69 9.47 -3.89 -9.85
CA ASN A 69 9.90 -5.24 -9.46
C ASN A 69 9.06 -5.78 -8.29
N TYR A 70 8.72 -4.91 -7.33
CA TYR A 70 7.92 -5.29 -6.18
C TYR A 70 6.43 -5.41 -6.51
N PHE A 71 5.92 -4.66 -7.49
CA PHE A 71 4.57 -4.82 -8.02
C PHE A 71 4.42 -6.17 -8.72
N GLU A 72 5.39 -6.59 -9.52
CA GLU A 72 5.39 -7.94 -10.09
C GLU A 72 5.47 -9.01 -9.00
N LYS A 73 6.27 -8.81 -7.96
CA LYS A 73 6.31 -9.70 -6.78
C LYS A 73 4.95 -9.76 -6.06
N ALA A 74 4.27 -8.63 -5.91
CA ALA A 74 2.93 -8.55 -5.32
C ALA A 74 1.90 -9.29 -6.18
N LYS A 75 1.91 -9.09 -7.50
CA LYS A 75 1.04 -9.81 -8.43
C LYS A 75 1.24 -11.32 -8.36
N GLU A 76 2.49 -11.79 -8.25
CA GLU A 76 2.75 -13.22 -8.07
C GLU A 76 2.20 -13.76 -6.74
N ALA A 77 2.24 -12.95 -5.67
CA ALA A 77 1.60 -13.30 -4.40
C ALA A 77 0.07 -13.35 -4.51
N LEU A 78 -0.56 -12.37 -5.18
CA LEU A 78 -2.00 -12.36 -5.47
C LEU A 78 -2.42 -13.61 -6.26
N LYS A 79 -1.67 -13.96 -7.32
CA LYS A 79 -1.93 -15.19 -8.09
C LYS A 79 -1.84 -16.46 -7.25
N CYS A 80 -0.96 -16.49 -6.23
CA CYS A 80 -0.87 -17.62 -5.31
C CYS A 80 -2.01 -17.64 -4.30
N TYR A 81 -2.37 -16.48 -3.74
CA TYR A 81 -3.49 -16.31 -2.82
C TYR A 81 -4.81 -16.75 -3.48
N LEU A 82 -5.10 -16.22 -4.67
CA LEU A 82 -6.35 -16.47 -5.42
C LEU A 82 -6.50 -17.93 -5.91
N LYS A 83 -5.40 -18.69 -5.98
CA LYS A 83 -5.47 -20.14 -6.27
C LYS A 83 -5.94 -20.96 -5.07
N VAL A 84 -5.77 -20.43 -3.87
CA VAL A 84 -6.18 -21.06 -2.62
C VAL A 84 -7.57 -20.59 -2.22
N ASP A 85 -7.86 -19.31 -2.44
CA ASP A 85 -9.12 -18.67 -2.11
C ASP A 85 -9.55 -17.69 -3.23
N ASP A 86 -10.55 -18.09 -4.01
CA ASP A 86 -11.08 -17.32 -5.13
C ASP A 86 -12.32 -16.48 -4.76
N GLU A 87 -12.67 -16.35 -3.47
CA GLU A 87 -13.88 -15.66 -3.03
C GLU A 87 -13.92 -14.20 -3.51
N TYR A 88 -12.78 -13.51 -3.55
CA TYR A 88 -12.67 -12.16 -4.10
C TYR A 88 -13.08 -12.11 -5.59
N ILE A 89 -12.70 -13.10 -6.40
CA ILE A 89 -13.09 -13.19 -7.82
C ILE A 89 -14.59 -13.47 -7.91
N VAL A 90 -15.07 -14.46 -7.16
CA VAL A 90 -16.48 -14.85 -7.13
C VAL A 90 -17.38 -13.68 -6.75
N PHE A 91 -17.01 -12.92 -5.72
CA PHE A 91 -17.74 -11.72 -5.29
C PHE A 91 -17.90 -10.71 -6.44
N HIS A 92 -16.81 -10.34 -7.12
CA HIS A 92 -16.85 -9.37 -8.20
C HIS A 92 -17.65 -9.86 -9.42
N LYS A 93 -17.65 -11.17 -9.68
CA LYS A 93 -18.41 -11.74 -10.80
C LYS A 93 -19.88 -11.95 -10.49
N GLU A 94 -20.21 -12.48 -9.33
CA GLU A 94 -21.57 -12.91 -9.00
C GLU A 94 -22.37 -11.80 -8.32
N GLU A 95 -21.78 -11.08 -7.37
CA GLU A 95 -22.49 -10.05 -6.61
C GLU A 95 -22.51 -8.70 -7.35
N LEU A 96 -21.41 -8.37 -8.06
CA LEU A 96 -21.30 -7.14 -8.84
C LEU A 96 -21.58 -7.33 -10.34
N GLU A 97 -21.82 -8.57 -10.79
CA GLU A 97 -22.12 -8.92 -12.19
C GLU A 97 -21.08 -8.40 -13.21
N LEU A 98 -19.81 -8.29 -12.80
CA LEU A 98 -18.74 -7.75 -13.66
C LEU A 98 -18.28 -8.75 -14.73
N ASP A 99 -18.05 -8.26 -15.95
CA ASP A 99 -17.48 -9.04 -17.06
C ASP A 99 -15.94 -9.09 -16.96
N ILE A 100 -15.45 -9.93 -16.04
CA ILE A 100 -14.02 -10.13 -15.73
C ILE A 100 -13.60 -11.59 -15.92
N SER A 101 -12.30 -11.83 -16.12
CA SER A 101 -11.79 -13.16 -16.40
C SER A 101 -11.85 -14.08 -15.18
N ASP A 102 -12.16 -15.36 -15.42
CA ASP A 102 -12.01 -16.45 -14.43
C ASP A 102 -10.57 -16.99 -14.36
N GLU A 103 -9.73 -16.62 -15.33
CA GLU A 103 -8.33 -17.02 -15.31
C GLU A 103 -7.57 -16.08 -14.39
N ILE A 104 -7.00 -16.65 -13.32
CA ILE A 104 -6.37 -15.90 -12.22
C ILE A 104 -5.26 -14.97 -12.73
N CYS A 105 -4.45 -15.38 -13.71
CA CYS A 105 -3.39 -14.51 -14.21
C CYS A 105 -3.98 -13.31 -14.94
N GLU A 106 -4.95 -13.51 -15.84
CA GLU A 106 -5.67 -12.43 -16.53
C GLU A 106 -6.40 -11.52 -15.55
N PHE A 107 -7.05 -12.08 -14.52
CA PHE A 107 -7.70 -11.31 -13.47
C PHE A 107 -6.70 -10.39 -12.76
N VAL A 108 -5.57 -10.93 -12.30
CA VAL A 108 -4.54 -10.14 -11.59
C VAL A 108 -3.92 -9.08 -12.51
N GLU A 109 -3.73 -9.35 -13.80
CA GLU A 109 -3.24 -8.34 -14.74
C GLU A 109 -4.26 -7.21 -15.04
N GLN A 110 -5.54 -7.43 -14.75
CA GLN A 110 -6.58 -6.39 -14.86
C GLN A 110 -6.67 -5.51 -13.61
N MET A 111 -6.13 -5.96 -12.47
CA MET A 111 -6.14 -5.19 -11.24
C MET A 111 -5.26 -3.94 -11.36
N LYS A 112 -5.71 -2.86 -10.73
CA LYS A 112 -4.97 -1.61 -10.62
C LYS A 112 -4.40 -1.46 -9.22
N ILE A 113 -3.26 -0.81 -9.12
CA ILE A 113 -2.73 -0.35 -7.85
C ILE A 113 -3.36 1.01 -7.57
N GLU A 114 -4.10 1.11 -6.47
CA GLU A 114 -4.79 2.35 -6.09
C GLU A 114 -3.96 3.15 -5.09
N GLU A 115 -3.33 2.49 -4.13
CA GLU A 115 -2.53 3.14 -3.10
C GLU A 115 -1.29 2.33 -2.70
N ILE A 116 -0.23 3.05 -2.31
CA ILE A 116 0.93 2.51 -1.61
C ILE A 116 1.01 3.18 -0.25
N SER A 117 0.96 2.39 0.81
CA SER A 117 0.98 2.90 2.18
C SER A 117 2.26 2.44 2.89
N LEU A 118 3.07 3.40 3.33
CA LEU A 118 4.37 3.20 3.98
C LEU A 118 4.22 3.46 5.49
N TRP A 119 4.25 2.42 6.31
CA TRP A 119 3.99 2.52 7.76
C TRP A 119 5.29 2.56 8.57
N ALA A 120 5.77 3.76 8.88
CA ALA A 120 7.06 3.95 9.57
C ALA A 120 7.10 3.42 11.02
N GLY A 121 5.94 3.28 11.68
CA GLY A 121 5.85 2.69 13.03
C GLY A 121 6.03 1.17 13.03
N GLU A 122 5.50 0.50 12.01
CA GLU A 122 5.48 -0.95 11.88
C GLU A 122 6.62 -1.48 10.99
N ASN A 123 7.25 -0.60 10.20
CA ASN A 123 8.19 -0.96 9.13
C ASN A 123 7.53 -1.89 8.10
N LEU A 124 6.31 -1.53 7.72
CA LEU A 124 5.46 -2.26 6.80
C LEU A 124 5.19 -1.42 5.56
N ILE A 125 5.08 -2.06 4.41
CA ILE A 125 4.59 -1.45 3.17
C ILE A 125 3.35 -2.22 2.73
N SER A 126 2.25 -1.54 2.48
CA SER A 126 1.09 -2.12 1.82
C SER A 126 0.94 -1.58 0.40
N VAL A 127 0.50 -2.44 -0.50
CA VAL A 127 0.11 -2.09 -1.87
C VAL A 127 -1.31 -2.59 -2.08
N ASP A 128 -2.21 -1.66 -2.38
CA ASP A 128 -3.63 -1.94 -2.48
C ASP A 128 -4.02 -2.15 -3.93
N PHE A 129 -4.53 -3.35 -4.23
CA PHE A 129 -4.97 -3.74 -5.55
C PHE A 129 -6.49 -3.80 -5.62
N MET A 130 -7.05 -3.21 -6.66
CA MET A 130 -8.49 -3.22 -6.91
C MET A 130 -8.81 -3.68 -8.33
N ILE A 131 -9.88 -4.45 -8.47
CA ILE A 131 -10.52 -4.71 -9.76
C ILE A 131 -11.70 -3.76 -9.91
N ASN A 132 -11.78 -3.03 -11.02
CA ASN A 132 -12.86 -2.06 -11.29
C ASN A 132 -13.18 -1.14 -10.10
N PRO A 133 -12.23 -0.26 -9.68
CA PRO A 133 -12.39 0.61 -8.51
C PRO A 133 -13.60 1.58 -8.57
N GLU A 134 -14.19 1.77 -9.75
CA GLU A 134 -15.41 2.59 -9.91
C GLU A 134 -16.68 1.88 -9.42
N GLU A 135 -16.66 0.55 -9.33
CA GLU A 135 -17.83 -0.30 -9.04
C GLU A 135 -17.74 -0.98 -7.66
N SER A 136 -16.56 -0.95 -7.03
CA SER A 136 -16.26 -1.69 -5.80
C SER A 136 -15.21 -0.95 -4.97
N ASP A 137 -15.35 -0.99 -3.65
CA ASP A 137 -14.34 -0.55 -2.67
C ASP A 137 -13.48 -1.72 -2.15
N GLN A 138 -13.68 -2.93 -2.68
CA GLN A 138 -12.99 -4.12 -2.20
C GLN A 138 -11.53 -4.14 -2.65
N ILE A 139 -10.63 -4.35 -1.70
CA ILE A 139 -9.17 -4.28 -1.91
C ILE A 139 -8.55 -5.64 -1.60
N LEU A 140 -7.58 -6.06 -2.43
CA LEU A 140 -6.57 -7.03 -2.00
C LEU A 140 -5.29 -6.27 -1.66
N CYS A 141 -5.00 -6.20 -0.37
CA CYS A 141 -3.83 -5.53 0.19
C CYS A 141 -2.67 -6.50 0.26
N VAL A 142 -1.59 -6.24 -0.48
CA VAL A 142 -0.34 -7.01 -0.38
C VAL A 142 0.63 -6.31 0.56
N LYS A 143 1.03 -7.00 1.62
CA LYS A 143 1.89 -6.46 2.68
C LYS A 143 3.32 -6.96 2.53
N PHE A 144 4.28 -6.06 2.64
CA PHE A 144 5.72 -6.34 2.64
C PHE A 144 6.33 -5.93 3.98
N ASN A 145 7.21 -6.80 4.49
CA ASN A 145 7.96 -6.53 5.72
C ASN A 145 9.21 -5.66 5.46
N ASP A 146 9.97 -5.40 6.52
CA ASP A 146 11.21 -4.61 6.52
C ASP A 146 12.33 -5.16 5.61
N SER A 147 12.22 -6.41 5.20
CA SER A 147 13.14 -7.11 4.30
C SER A 147 12.65 -7.11 2.85
N LEU A 148 11.56 -6.39 2.55
CA LEU A 148 10.90 -6.31 1.24
C LEU A 148 10.43 -7.69 0.73
N GLU A 149 10.10 -8.57 1.67
CA GLU A 149 9.45 -9.86 1.41
C GLU A 149 7.95 -9.74 1.67
N VAL A 150 7.16 -10.45 0.85
CA VAL A 150 5.70 -10.49 1.03
C VAL A 150 5.39 -11.23 2.32
N GLU A 151 4.65 -10.57 3.21
CA GLU A 151 4.23 -11.08 4.51
C GLU A 151 2.82 -11.68 4.45
N SER A 152 1.88 -10.97 3.85
CA SER A 152 0.49 -11.41 3.70
C SER A 152 -0.21 -10.80 2.48
N VAL A 153 -1.35 -11.39 2.14
CA VAL A 153 -2.37 -10.80 1.29
C VAL A 153 -3.66 -10.81 2.10
N ASP A 154 -4.27 -9.64 2.27
CA ASP A 154 -5.48 -9.47 3.05
C ASP A 154 -6.58 -8.88 2.17
N TRP A 155 -7.80 -9.40 2.27
CA TRP A 155 -8.97 -8.79 1.66
C TRP A 155 -9.55 -7.75 2.63
N GLU A 156 -9.62 -6.50 2.18
CA GLU A 156 -10.08 -5.33 2.93
C GLU A 156 -11.26 -4.64 2.22
N SER A 157 -12.07 -3.90 2.99
CA SER A 157 -13.30 -3.20 2.59
C SER A 157 -13.54 -1.97 3.46
#